data_AF-A0A929ZUM3-F1
#
_entry.id   AF-A0A929ZUM3-F1
#
_cell.length_a   1.000
_cell.length_b   1.000
_cell.length_c   1.000
_cell.angle_alpha   90.00
_cell.angle_beta   90.00
_cell.angle_gamma   90.00
#
_symmetry.space_group_name_H-M   'P 1'
#
loop_
_entity.id
_entity.type
_entity.pdbx_description
1 polymer ?
#
loop_
_entity_poly.entity_id
_entity_poly.type
_entity_poly.pdbx_seq_one_letter_code
_entity_poly.pdbx_strand_id
1 'polypeptide(L)' 'PDTCRLWDKDTMKKLDKDRFRRDLGEVTEAYEEIYNRLKKVLNK' A
#
# COMPACT_ATOMS: atom_id res chain seq x y z
N PRO A 1 1.77 -7.98 2.35
CA PRO A 1 2.05 -7.13 1.15
C PRO A 1 3.38 -7.45 0.42
N ASP A 2 4.07 -8.54 0.76
CA ASP A 2 5.38 -8.86 0.16
C ASP A 2 5.29 -9.73 -1.11
N THR A 3 4.15 -10.40 -1.32
CA THR A 3 3.86 -11.29 -2.47
C THR A 3 2.80 -10.75 -3.42
N CYS A 4 2.13 -9.64 -3.09
CA CYS A 4 1.10 -9.00 -3.93
C CYS A 4 1.53 -7.60 -4.34
N ARG A 5 1.34 -7.25 -5.62
CA ARG A 5 1.52 -5.88 -6.14
C ARG A 5 0.21 -5.12 -5.99
N LEU A 6 0.25 -4.00 -5.28
CA LEU A 6 -0.93 -3.21 -4.89
C LEU A 6 -0.72 -1.77 -5.31
N TRP A 7 -1.46 -1.37 -6.33
CA TRP A 7 -1.41 -0.01 -6.85
C TRP A 7 -2.72 0.67 -6.52
N ASP A 8 -2.62 1.93 -6.10
CA ASP A 8 -3.79 2.77 -5.96
C ASP A 8 -4.46 2.98 -7.33
N LYS A 9 -5.78 2.82 -7.38
CA LYS A 9 -6.53 2.81 -8.64
C LYS A 9 -6.56 4.17 -9.33
N ASP A 10 -6.63 5.25 -8.55
CA ASP A 10 -6.83 6.60 -9.06
C ASP A 10 -5.50 7.29 -9.35
N THR A 11 -4.49 7.07 -8.49
CA THR A 11 -3.19 7.74 -8.57
C THR A 11 -2.08 6.89 -9.18
N MET A 12 -2.32 5.58 -9.36
CA MET A 12 -1.28 4.60 -9.74
C MET A 12 -0.10 4.55 -8.77
N LYS A 13 -0.26 5.10 -7.55
CA LYS A 13 0.74 5.06 -6.49
C LYS A 13 0.99 3.61 -6.09
N LYS A 14 2.26 3.19 -6.09
CA LYS A 14 2.65 1.87 -5.60
C LYS A 14 2.53 1.88 -4.08
N LEU A 15 1.75 0.95 -3.52
CA LEU A 15 1.53 0.79 -2.08
C LEU A 15 2.13 -0.52 -1.55
N ASP A 16 3.01 -1.15 -2.33
CA ASP A 16 3.63 -2.42 -2.01
C ASP A 16 5.15 -2.29 -1.81
N LYS A 17 5.83 -3.42 -1.60
CA LYS A 17 7.27 -3.49 -1.38
C LYS A 17 8.12 -2.93 -2.54
N ASP A 18 7.56 -2.70 -3.72
CA ASP A 18 8.27 -2.00 -4.81
C ASP A 18 8.64 -0.57 -4.40
N ARG A 19 8.00 0.02 -3.37
CA ARG A 19 8.45 1.28 -2.77
C ARG A 19 9.84 1.18 -2.15
N PHE A 20 10.13 0.10 -1.44
CA PHE A 20 11.47 -0.16 -0.89
C PHE A 20 12.45 -0.55 -1.99
N ARG A 21 12.05 -1.45 -2.90
CA ARG A 21 12.95 -1.95 -3.97
C ARG A 21 13.42 -0.87 -4.94
N ARG A 22 12.61 0.19 -5.13
CA ARG A 22 12.88 1.28 -6.08
C ARG A 22 13.19 2.60 -5.36
N ASP A 23 13.45 2.56 -4.06
CA ASP A 23 13.80 3.71 -3.23
C ASP A 23 12.81 4.89 -3.36
N LEU A 24 11.50 4.58 -3.42
CA LEU A 24 10.41 5.55 -3.58
C LEU A 24 9.97 6.19 -2.25
N GLY A 25 10.63 5.85 -1.13
CA GLY A 25 10.28 6.32 0.21
C GLY A 25 8.88 5.91 0.69
N GLU A 26 8.47 6.42 1.84
CA GLU A 26 7.13 6.24 2.44
C GLU A 26 6.67 4.77 2.54
N VAL A 27 7.57 3.86 2.92
CA VAL A 27 7.26 2.42 2.96
C VAL A 27 6.28 2.12 4.10
N THR A 28 6.50 2.67 5.29
CA THR A 28 5.65 2.42 6.46
C THR A 28 4.25 2.98 6.24
N GLU A 29 4.16 4.20 5.73
CA GLU A 29 2.92 4.93 5.45
C GLU A 29 2.06 4.19 4.42
N ALA A 30 2.67 3.60 3.40
CA ALA A 30 1.96 2.79 2.42
C ALA A 30 1.32 1.53 3.04
N TYR A 31 1.97 0.91 4.01
CA TYR A 31 1.43 -0.25 4.73
C TYR A 31 0.31 0.15 5.69
N GLU A 32 0.45 1.29 6.39
CA GLU A 32 -0.62 1.86 7.23
C GLU A 32 -1.86 2.22 6.41
N GLU A 33 -1.67 2.80 5.23
CA GLU A 33 -2.76 3.13 4.32
C GLU A 33 -3.56 1.89 3.89
N ILE A 34 -2.87 0.80 3.51
CA ILE A 34 -3.52 -0.47 3.18
C ILE A 34 -4.27 -1.02 4.40
N TYR A 35 -3.66 -1.01 5.58
CA TYR A 35 -4.30 -1.49 6.80
C TYR A 35 -5.59 -0.71 7.11
N ASN A 36 -5.56 0.62 7.00
CA ASN A 36 -6.73 1.47 7.20
C ASN A 36 -7.84 1.20 6.18
N ARG A 37 -7.48 0.99 4.90
CA ARG A 37 -8.45 0.61 3.84
C ARG A 37 -9.12 -0.72 4.16
N LEU A 38 -8.34 -1.74 4.56
CA LEU A 38 -8.87 -3.06 4.92
C LEU A 38 -9.75 -2.99 6.17
N LYS A 39 -9.31 -2.28 7.22
CA LYS A 39 -10.07 -2.07 8.45
C LYS A 39 -11.43 -1.41 8.18
N LYS A 40 -11.48 -0.42 7.28
CA LYS A 40 -12.74 0.24 6.87
C LYS A 40 -13.71 -0.71 6.18
N VAL A 41 -13.21 -1.69 5.43
CA VAL A 41 -14.04 -2.69 4.74
C VAL A 41 -14.52 -3.77 5.72
N LEU A 42 -13.68 -4.21 6.65
CA LEU A 42 -13.98 -5.28 7.60
C LEU A 42 -14.93 -4.84 8.74
N ASN A 43 -14.88 -3.56 9.14
CA ASN A 43 -15.75 -3.01 10.17
C ASN A 43 -17.12 -2.54 9.63
N LYS A 44 -17.56 -3.11 8.51
CA LYS A 44 -18.79 -2.75 7.79
C LYS A 44 -19.72 -3.94 7.72
#